data_AF-A0A0F9S7X3-F1
#
_entry.id   AF-A0A0F9S7X3-F1
#
_cell.length_a   1.000
_cell.length_b   1.000
_cell.length_c   1.000
_cell.angle_alpha   90.00
_cell.angle_beta   90.00
_cell.angle_gamma   90.00
#
_symmetry.space_group_name_H-M   'P 1'
#
loop_
_entity.id
_entity.type
_entity.pdbx_description
1 polymer ?
#
loop_
_entity_poly.entity_id
_entity_poly.type
_entity_poly.pdbx_seq_one_letter_code
_entity_poly.pdbx_strand_id
1 'polypeptide(L)'
;MRRITLSLIALVLAAASPASAGTLSLPRVSTGDTITASTLNDPRAATEAVVNSLENVNISATAAIDESKILHKSGGHDHSGGAEGTNVTGVALEGYITGLWIDNNSGDASHDIDIATGRANDSTDSTNIAVSATLTAAIDTQGANGMDDADDVASDAEADTWYDMLVIQTSDGATQAGYYNKKGTSMNCPSGYAGCTFRVIGYVRTDSSKNILAFGRVRNYFSFDDPIQDESDGSIVDNTAETATLTVPPSTLAHVRLYIVNNGGNNAIAGLVRPVGGAGTTSNYDEATVIEPYSIANVGVSGEALVPADGSSQIEYMGRASSGTLTIEINTLGFWDDIHVH
;
A
#
# COMPACT_ATOMS: atom_id res chain seq x y z
N MET A 1 -93.38 53.47 -29.80
CA MET A 1 -93.14 53.61 -31.25
C MET A 1 -91.67 53.34 -31.54
N ARG A 2 -91.44 52.53 -32.58
CA ARG A 2 -90.27 52.45 -33.47
C ARG A 2 -88.87 52.12 -32.89
N ARG A 3 -88.47 50.89 -33.23
CA ARG A 3 -87.11 50.39 -33.48
C ARG A 3 -86.34 51.31 -34.44
N ILE A 4 -85.02 51.43 -34.25
CA ILE A 4 -84.05 51.48 -35.36
C ILE A 4 -82.90 50.53 -35.02
N THR A 5 -82.79 49.50 -35.83
CA THR A 5 -81.66 48.58 -35.93
C THR A 5 -80.75 49.13 -37.02
N LEU A 6 -79.44 49.24 -36.80
CA LEU A 6 -78.47 49.36 -37.89
C LEU A 6 -77.34 48.36 -37.64
N SER A 7 -77.37 47.28 -38.41
CA SER A 7 -76.25 46.37 -38.60
C SER A 7 -75.39 46.90 -39.74
N LEU A 8 -74.09 47.06 -39.52
CA LEU A 8 -73.12 47.07 -40.61
C LEU A 8 -72.02 46.06 -40.29
N ILE A 9 -72.09 44.95 -41.01
CA ILE A 9 -71.04 43.94 -41.14
C ILE A 9 -70.04 44.49 -42.17
N ALA A 10 -68.78 44.65 -41.76
CA ALA A 10 -67.65 44.74 -42.67
C ALA A 10 -66.55 43.83 -42.15
N LEU A 11 -66.47 42.66 -42.78
CA LEU A 11 -65.39 41.69 -42.70
C LEU A 11 -64.22 42.23 -43.53
N VAL A 12 -63.10 42.56 -42.88
CA VAL A 12 -61.79 42.64 -43.55
C VAL A 12 -60.75 41.95 -42.67
N LEU A 13 -60.30 40.79 -43.13
CA LEU A 13 -59.03 40.18 -42.76
C LEU A 13 -57.91 41.15 -43.14
N ALA A 14 -57.23 41.71 -42.15
CA ALA A 14 -55.91 42.31 -42.32
C ALA A 14 -55.10 42.03 -41.06
N ALA A 15 -54.00 41.30 -41.26
CA ALA A 15 -52.90 41.01 -40.35
C ALA A 15 -53.08 41.50 -38.90
N ALA A 16 -53.25 40.57 -37.97
CA ALA A 16 -52.91 40.82 -36.57
C ALA A 16 -51.41 41.13 -36.51
N SER A 17 -51.06 42.41 -36.66
CA SER A 17 -49.84 42.95 -36.07
C SER A 17 -49.81 42.44 -34.63
N PRO A 18 -48.71 41.88 -34.13
CA PRO A 18 -48.62 41.57 -32.71
C PRO A 18 -48.97 42.86 -31.97
N ALA A 19 -50.09 42.85 -31.23
CA ALA A 19 -50.41 43.94 -30.33
C ALA A 19 -49.17 44.09 -29.44
N SER A 20 -48.54 45.27 -29.49
CA SER A 20 -47.37 45.55 -28.67
C SER A 20 -47.72 45.15 -27.25
N ALA A 21 -46.88 44.34 -26.61
CA ALA A 21 -47.04 43.97 -25.21
C ALA A 21 -47.17 45.26 -24.39
N GLY A 22 -48.41 45.65 -24.09
CA GLY A 22 -48.69 46.78 -23.25
C GLY A 22 -48.22 46.39 -21.87
N THR A 23 -47.17 47.03 -21.39
CA THR A 23 -46.75 46.91 -20.00
C THR A 23 -47.88 47.48 -19.15
N LEU A 24 -48.64 46.59 -18.51
CA LEU A 24 -49.58 46.98 -17.47
C LEU A 24 -48.77 47.44 -16.27
N SER A 25 -48.52 48.75 -16.17
CA SER A 25 -47.92 49.33 -14.98
C SER A 25 -48.96 49.32 -13.86
N LEU A 26 -48.89 48.35 -12.97
CA LEU A 26 -49.66 48.40 -11.73
C LEU A 26 -49.12 49.54 -10.85
N PRO A 27 -49.99 50.27 -10.12
CA PRO A 27 -49.53 51.21 -9.12
C PRO A 27 -48.66 50.48 -8.08
N ARG A 28 -47.64 51.18 -7.55
CA ARG A 28 -46.72 50.65 -6.52
C ARG A 28 -47.53 50.00 -5.40
N VAL A 29 -47.39 48.69 -5.29
CA VAL A 29 -47.99 47.90 -4.21
C VAL A 29 -47.16 48.14 -2.96
N SER A 30 -47.81 48.42 -1.85
CA SER A 30 -47.18 48.70 -0.57
C SER A 30 -47.32 47.53 0.41
N THR A 31 -46.50 47.51 1.44
CA THR A 31 -46.51 46.45 2.45
C THR A 31 -47.87 46.37 3.15
N GLY A 32 -48.56 45.24 3.01
CA GLY A 32 -49.90 45.00 3.58
C GLY A 32 -51.04 44.93 2.56
N ASP A 33 -50.77 45.23 1.29
CA ASP A 33 -51.78 45.09 0.23
C ASP A 33 -52.04 43.61 -0.11
N THR A 34 -53.32 43.22 -0.17
CA THR A 34 -53.72 41.87 -0.56
C THR A 34 -54.16 41.86 -2.03
N ILE A 35 -53.38 41.21 -2.90
CA ILE A 35 -53.73 41.04 -4.31
C ILE A 35 -54.51 39.74 -4.47
N THR A 36 -55.83 39.83 -4.67
CA THR A 36 -56.66 38.67 -5.00
C THR A 36 -56.68 38.41 -6.51
N ALA A 37 -56.50 37.15 -6.89
CA ALA A 37 -56.32 36.67 -8.27
C ALA A 37 -57.50 36.92 -9.24
N SER A 38 -58.62 37.48 -8.79
CA SER A 38 -59.78 37.78 -9.65
C SER A 38 -59.50 38.85 -10.72
N THR A 39 -58.38 39.56 -10.64
CA THR A 39 -57.94 40.55 -11.65
C THR A 39 -56.96 39.98 -12.69
N LEU A 40 -56.56 38.71 -12.59
CA LEU A 40 -55.50 38.09 -13.42
C LEU A 40 -55.98 36.96 -14.33
N ASN A 41 -57.27 36.96 -14.71
CA ASN A 41 -57.81 35.99 -15.67
C ASN A 41 -57.68 36.48 -17.13
N ASP A 42 -56.48 36.95 -17.53
CA ASP A 42 -56.13 37.02 -18.95
C ASP A 42 -55.31 35.78 -19.33
N PRO A 43 -55.88 34.80 -20.07
CA PRO A 43 -55.17 33.59 -20.47
C PRO A 43 -54.02 33.84 -21.46
N ARG A 44 -53.79 35.09 -21.89
CA ARG A 44 -52.70 35.48 -22.80
C ARG A 44 -51.60 36.31 -22.14
N ALA A 45 -51.71 36.63 -20.85
CA ALA A 45 -50.61 37.20 -20.10
C ALA A 45 -49.67 36.06 -19.68
N ALA A 46 -48.59 35.85 -20.44
CA ALA A 46 -47.40 35.22 -19.86
C ALA A 46 -46.87 36.19 -18.81
N THR A 47 -47.31 36.01 -17.57
CA THR A 47 -46.89 36.82 -16.43
C THR A 47 -45.44 36.52 -16.10
N GLU A 48 -44.51 37.13 -16.83
CA GLU A 48 -43.15 37.34 -16.34
C GLU A 48 -43.23 38.45 -15.28
N ALA A 49 -43.66 38.07 -14.07
CA ALA A 49 -43.42 38.90 -12.91
C ALA A 49 -41.90 38.90 -12.69
N VAL A 50 -41.21 39.91 -13.19
CA VAL A 50 -39.85 40.22 -12.75
C VAL A 50 -39.95 40.67 -11.30
N VAL A 51 -39.90 39.70 -10.39
CA VAL A 51 -39.86 39.93 -8.94
C VAL A 51 -38.40 40.21 -8.56
N ASN A 52 -37.91 41.37 -8.96
CA ASN A 52 -36.64 41.88 -8.44
C ASN A 52 -36.95 42.55 -7.10
N SER A 53 -36.54 41.92 -6.01
CA SER A 53 -36.55 42.42 -4.61
C SER A 53 -37.85 42.31 -3.80
N LEU A 54 -38.41 41.12 -3.68
CA LEU A 54 -39.35 40.82 -2.58
C LEU A 54 -38.68 39.88 -1.57
N GLU A 55 -38.11 40.43 -0.49
CA GLU A 55 -37.83 39.67 0.73
C GLU A 55 -39.14 39.55 1.53
N ASN A 56 -39.46 38.32 1.96
CA ASN A 56 -40.60 37.98 2.83
C ASN A 56 -42.01 38.18 2.24
N VAL A 57 -42.26 37.73 1.00
CA VAL A 57 -43.63 37.53 0.53
C VAL A 57 -44.11 36.15 0.94
N ASN A 58 -45.06 36.13 1.88
CA ASN A 58 -45.74 34.91 2.28
C ASN A 58 -46.80 34.57 1.21
N ILE A 59 -46.43 33.74 0.23
CA ILE A 59 -47.34 33.30 -0.83
C ILE A 59 -48.19 32.16 -0.25
N SER A 60 -49.33 32.49 0.39
CA SER A 60 -50.31 31.49 0.79
C SER A 60 -51.22 31.14 -0.39
N ALA A 61 -50.70 30.38 -1.34
CA ALA A 61 -51.52 29.80 -2.41
C ALA A 61 -52.17 28.51 -1.91
N THR A 62 -53.46 28.56 -1.57
CA THR A 62 -54.27 27.35 -1.26
C THR A 62 -54.64 26.54 -2.51
N ALA A 63 -54.10 26.89 -3.68
CA ALA A 63 -54.20 26.11 -4.90
C ALA A 63 -52.83 25.49 -5.18
N ALA A 64 -52.79 24.15 -5.22
CA ALA A 64 -51.59 23.37 -5.50
C ALA A 64 -50.83 23.94 -6.70
N ILE A 65 -49.66 24.52 -6.44
CA ILE A 65 -48.68 24.77 -7.49
C ILE A 65 -48.14 23.39 -7.84
N ASP A 66 -48.51 22.89 -9.00
CA ASP A 66 -47.92 21.69 -9.58
C ASP A 66 -46.40 21.91 -9.69
N GLU A 67 -45.63 21.16 -8.88
CA GLU A 67 -44.17 21.29 -8.77
C GLU A 67 -43.46 21.18 -10.12
N SER A 68 -44.09 20.52 -11.10
CA SER A 68 -43.59 20.42 -12.48
C SER A 68 -43.44 21.76 -13.21
N LYS A 69 -43.98 22.85 -12.66
CA LYS A 69 -43.91 24.20 -13.27
C LYS A 69 -42.92 25.13 -12.59
N ILE A 70 -42.22 24.69 -11.54
CA ILE A 70 -41.11 25.46 -10.95
C ILE A 70 -39.85 25.13 -11.76
N LEU A 71 -39.63 25.89 -12.83
CA LEU A 71 -38.39 25.79 -13.62
C LEU A 71 -37.25 26.48 -12.84
N HIS A 72 -36.51 25.72 -12.02
CA HIS A 72 -35.26 26.19 -11.45
C HIS A 72 -34.21 26.31 -12.56
N LYS A 73 -34.00 27.52 -13.07
CA LYS A 73 -32.91 27.80 -14.01
C LYS A 73 -31.72 28.33 -13.21
N SER A 74 -31.08 27.47 -12.42
CA SER A 74 -29.76 27.79 -11.87
C SER A 74 -28.72 27.65 -12.98
N GLY A 75 -28.37 28.78 -13.59
CA GLY A 75 -27.15 28.85 -14.38
C GLY A 75 -25.94 28.78 -13.46
N GLY A 76 -25.31 27.61 -13.36
CA GLY A 76 -24.01 27.45 -12.70
C GLY A 76 -24.04 26.46 -11.55
N HIS A 77 -23.35 25.33 -11.77
CA HIS A 77 -23.05 24.24 -10.83
C HIS A 77 -24.25 23.63 -10.11
N ASP A 78 -24.64 22.48 -10.64
CA ASP A 78 -25.50 21.49 -10.01
C ASP A 78 -24.84 20.99 -8.71
N HIS A 79 -25.02 21.72 -7.61
CA HIS A 79 -24.82 21.25 -6.24
C HIS A 79 -26.14 20.68 -5.73
N SER A 80 -26.79 19.80 -6.50
CA SER A 80 -27.98 19.09 -6.05
C SER A 80 -27.64 18.06 -4.97
N GLY A 81 -27.42 18.54 -3.74
CA GLY A 81 -27.87 17.92 -2.49
C GLY A 81 -27.48 16.47 -2.18
N GLY A 82 -26.66 15.80 -2.98
CA GLY A 82 -26.09 14.50 -2.69
C GLY A 82 -24.80 14.71 -1.92
N ALA A 83 -24.91 14.87 -0.60
CA ALA A 83 -23.81 14.82 0.38
C ALA A 83 -22.42 15.09 -0.23
N GLU A 84 -22.14 16.36 -0.54
CA GLU A 84 -20.81 16.74 -1.05
C GLU A 84 -19.77 16.43 0.02
N GLY A 85 -18.92 15.46 -0.30
CA GLY A 85 -17.85 15.01 0.56
C GLY A 85 -18.32 14.12 1.70
N THR A 86 -18.86 12.94 1.40
CA THR A 86 -18.53 11.79 2.25
C THR A 86 -17.01 11.78 2.32
N ASN A 87 -16.44 12.22 3.44
CA ASN A 87 -15.03 12.01 3.68
C ASN A 87 -14.82 10.53 3.42
N VAL A 88 -13.97 10.21 2.46
CA VAL A 88 -13.50 8.84 2.26
C VAL A 88 -12.56 8.55 3.42
N THR A 89 -13.14 8.44 4.62
CA THR A 89 -12.50 7.95 5.83
C THR A 89 -12.48 6.44 5.72
N GLY A 90 -11.29 5.87 5.67
CA GLY A 90 -11.12 4.42 5.73
C GLY A 90 -11.06 3.68 4.39
N VAL A 91 -10.70 4.35 3.28
CA VAL A 91 -10.14 3.57 2.16
C VAL A 91 -8.75 3.12 2.58
N ALA A 92 -8.67 1.85 2.99
CA ALA A 92 -7.42 1.16 3.14
C ALA A 92 -6.73 1.12 1.75
N LEU A 93 -5.61 1.82 1.63
CA LEU A 93 -4.74 1.70 0.46
C LEU A 93 -4.06 0.33 0.50
N GLU A 94 -4.10 -0.38 -0.62
CA GLU A 94 -3.43 -1.67 -0.78
C GLU A 94 -1.95 -1.54 -0.39
N GLY A 95 -1.47 -2.45 0.46
CA GLY A 95 -0.07 -2.48 0.88
C GLY A 95 0.37 -1.35 1.83
N TYR A 96 -0.53 -0.50 2.34
CA TYR A 96 -0.13 0.64 3.19
C TYR A 96 0.62 0.20 4.45
N ILE A 97 1.83 0.74 4.62
CA ILE A 97 2.64 0.60 5.84
C ILE A 97 3.52 1.85 5.99
N THR A 98 3.54 2.44 7.18
CA THR A 98 4.38 3.59 7.50
C THR A 98 4.77 3.61 8.97
N GLY A 99 6.02 3.96 9.27
CA GLY A 99 6.53 4.12 10.63
C GLY A 99 6.71 2.81 11.41
N LEU A 100 6.08 1.70 10.98
CA LEU A 100 6.29 0.38 11.53
C LEU A 100 7.61 -0.18 11.04
N TRP A 101 8.56 -0.22 11.95
CA TRP A 101 9.89 -0.74 11.71
C TRP A 101 10.33 -1.61 12.88
N ILE A 102 11.24 -2.55 12.62
CA ILE A 102 11.85 -3.40 13.63
C ILE A 102 13.32 -3.03 13.82
N ASP A 103 13.80 -3.12 15.05
CA ASP A 103 15.19 -2.95 15.44
C ASP A 103 15.52 -3.93 16.60
N ASN A 104 16.78 -4.33 16.76
CA ASN A 104 17.21 -5.17 17.89
C ASN A 104 16.93 -4.43 19.21
N ASN A 105 16.37 -5.12 20.20
CA ASN A 105 16.10 -4.51 21.50
C ASN A 105 17.40 -4.09 22.21
N SER A 106 17.37 -2.93 22.86
CA SER A 106 18.57 -2.37 23.52
C SER A 106 18.98 -3.05 24.83
N GLY A 107 18.07 -3.80 25.46
CA GLY A 107 18.28 -4.53 26.72
C GLY A 107 18.56 -6.01 26.54
N ASP A 108 17.88 -6.66 25.59
CA ASP A 108 18.04 -8.08 25.24
C ASP A 108 17.94 -8.31 23.73
N ALA A 109 18.96 -7.90 22.98
CA ALA A 109 19.02 -8.10 21.54
C ALA A 109 19.02 -9.57 21.09
N SER A 110 19.26 -10.52 22.00
CA SER A 110 19.32 -11.95 21.68
C SER A 110 17.94 -12.58 21.59
N HIS A 111 16.93 -12.02 22.26
CA HIS A 111 15.58 -12.58 22.30
C HIS A 111 14.48 -11.58 21.96
N ASP A 112 14.78 -10.27 22.02
CA ASP A 112 13.77 -9.22 21.88
C ASP A 112 13.98 -8.35 20.65
N ILE A 113 12.86 -7.97 20.02
CA ILE A 113 12.78 -6.98 18.94
C ILE A 113 11.88 -5.82 19.37
N ASP A 114 12.38 -4.61 19.17
CA ASP A 114 11.59 -3.40 19.34
C ASP A 114 10.87 -3.06 18.03
N ILE A 115 9.57 -2.75 18.14
CA ILE A 115 8.70 -2.36 17.04
C ILE A 115 8.31 -0.90 17.23
N ALA A 116 8.69 -0.04 16.30
CA ALA A 116 8.39 1.37 16.33
C ALA A 116 6.88 1.67 16.17
N THR A 117 6.47 2.86 16.64
CA THR A 117 5.11 3.36 16.41
C THR A 117 4.84 3.60 14.93
N GLY A 118 3.64 3.26 14.47
CA GLY A 118 3.29 3.42 13.07
C GLY A 118 1.88 2.94 12.75
N ARG A 119 1.61 2.82 11.46
CA ARG A 119 0.33 2.35 10.95
C ARG A 119 0.54 1.46 9.75
N ALA A 120 -0.32 0.47 9.60
CA ALA A 120 -0.47 -0.29 8.38
C ALA A 120 -1.93 -0.67 8.17
N ASN A 121 -2.23 -1.18 6.98
CA ASN A 121 -3.42 -2.01 6.82
C ASN A 121 -3.05 -3.47 7.09
N ASP A 122 -4.02 -4.26 7.51
CA ASP A 122 -3.85 -5.68 7.76
C ASP A 122 -3.49 -6.45 6.47
N SER A 123 -3.28 -7.75 6.58
CA SER A 123 -2.90 -8.63 5.46
C SER A 123 -3.99 -8.75 4.38
N THR A 124 -5.22 -8.33 4.67
CA THR A 124 -6.33 -8.28 3.70
C THR A 124 -6.61 -6.87 3.16
N ASP A 125 -5.79 -5.89 3.57
CA ASP A 125 -5.96 -4.47 3.25
C ASP A 125 -7.37 -3.94 3.52
N SER A 126 -7.99 -4.40 4.62
CA SER A 126 -9.37 -4.06 5.01
C SER A 126 -9.43 -3.21 6.28
N THR A 127 -8.50 -3.41 7.20
CA THR A 127 -8.52 -2.85 8.55
C THR A 127 -7.20 -2.15 8.84
N ASN A 128 -7.27 -0.93 9.41
CA ASN A 128 -6.09 -0.21 9.83
C ASN A 128 -5.59 -0.69 11.19
N ILE A 129 -4.33 -1.10 11.25
CA ILE A 129 -3.59 -1.39 12.48
C ILE A 129 -2.76 -0.17 12.83
N ALA A 130 -3.04 0.43 14.00
CA ALA A 130 -2.34 1.61 14.49
C ALA A 130 -1.60 1.31 15.80
N VAL A 131 -0.26 1.32 15.75
CA VAL A 131 0.62 1.11 16.90
C VAL A 131 1.00 2.48 17.46
N SER A 132 0.47 2.81 18.65
CA SER A 132 0.59 4.14 19.26
C SER A 132 1.76 4.30 20.23
N ALA A 133 2.34 3.19 20.68
CA ALA A 133 3.53 3.13 21.52
C ALA A 133 4.47 2.04 20.97
N THR A 134 5.78 2.19 21.20
CA THR A 134 6.75 1.15 20.87
C THR A 134 6.34 -0.16 21.57
N LEU A 135 6.37 -1.25 20.82
CA LEU A 135 6.13 -2.60 21.34
C LEU A 135 7.47 -3.31 21.42
N THR A 136 7.59 -4.27 22.33
CA THR A 136 8.73 -5.20 22.39
C THR A 136 8.15 -6.60 22.27
N ALA A 137 8.67 -7.38 21.33
CA ALA A 137 8.30 -8.77 21.15
C ALA A 137 9.48 -9.66 21.54
N ALA A 138 9.24 -10.64 22.41
CA ALA A 138 10.24 -11.57 22.93
C ALA A 138 10.04 -12.96 22.32
N ILE A 139 10.99 -13.44 21.52
CA ILE A 139 10.90 -14.71 20.81
C ILE A 139 10.92 -15.92 21.75
N ASP A 140 11.41 -15.76 22.98
CA ASP A 140 11.43 -16.82 23.99
C ASP A 140 10.16 -16.84 24.86
N THR A 141 9.20 -15.95 24.58
CA THR A 141 7.94 -15.80 25.31
C THR A 141 6.76 -16.29 24.46
N GLN A 142 5.72 -16.82 25.11
CA GLN A 142 4.50 -17.29 24.44
C GLN A 142 3.38 -16.25 24.47
N GLY A 143 2.63 -16.17 23.36
CA GLY A 143 1.43 -15.36 23.23
C GLY A 143 1.67 -13.97 22.65
N ALA A 144 0.85 -12.99 23.07
CA ALA A 144 1.02 -11.61 22.64
C ALA A 144 2.37 -11.05 23.10
N ASN A 145 3.06 -10.34 22.21
CA ASN A 145 4.47 -9.93 22.38
C ASN A 145 5.44 -11.11 22.45
N GLY A 146 5.08 -12.24 21.85
CA GLY A 146 5.93 -13.41 21.74
C GLY A 146 5.54 -14.27 20.54
N MET A 147 5.64 -15.59 20.67
CA MET A 147 5.33 -16.55 19.60
C MET A 147 3.96 -17.20 19.79
N ASP A 148 3.36 -17.67 18.68
CA ASP A 148 2.31 -18.68 18.76
C ASP A 148 2.94 -19.98 19.18
N ASP A 149 2.44 -20.60 20.25
CA ASP A 149 2.47 -22.04 20.23
C ASP A 149 1.30 -22.60 21.03
N ALA A 150 0.46 -23.40 20.41
CA ALA A 150 -0.50 -24.22 21.12
C ALA A 150 0.10 -25.60 21.46
N ASP A 151 1.25 -25.97 20.88
CA ASP A 151 1.83 -27.30 20.91
C ASP A 151 3.27 -27.37 21.47
N ASP A 152 3.95 -26.25 21.75
CA ASP A 152 5.35 -26.27 22.18
C ASP A 152 5.65 -25.41 23.43
N VAL A 153 6.58 -25.93 24.24
CA VAL A 153 6.70 -25.68 25.68
C VAL A 153 7.78 -24.62 25.91
N ALA A 154 7.40 -23.39 26.30
CA ALA A 154 8.27 -22.34 26.85
C ALA A 154 9.77 -22.40 26.42
N SER A 155 10.20 -21.48 25.53
CA SER A 155 11.55 -21.34 24.91
C SER A 155 11.72 -22.02 23.54
N ASP A 156 10.81 -21.74 22.59
CA ASP A 156 10.71 -22.46 21.31
C ASP A 156 11.11 -21.73 20.03
N ALA A 157 12.01 -20.76 20.15
CA ALA A 157 12.77 -20.38 18.98
C ALA A 157 13.45 -21.65 18.44
N GLU A 158 13.14 -22.05 17.21
CA GLU A 158 13.84 -23.12 16.53
C GLU A 158 15.21 -22.58 16.10
N ALA A 159 16.22 -23.44 16.08
CA ALA A 159 17.54 -23.07 15.59
C ALA A 159 17.49 -22.79 14.08
N ASP A 160 18.31 -21.84 13.61
CA ASP A 160 18.52 -21.57 12.18
C ASP A 160 17.22 -21.29 11.39
N THR A 161 16.22 -20.67 12.03
CA THR A 161 14.85 -20.57 11.51
C THR A 161 14.43 -19.13 11.27
N TRP A 162 13.75 -18.90 10.14
CA TRP A 162 13.14 -17.60 9.82
C TRP A 162 11.78 -17.44 10.49
N TYR A 163 11.52 -16.24 11.00
CA TYR A 163 10.24 -15.81 11.54
C TYR A 163 9.78 -14.54 10.83
N ASP A 164 8.50 -14.50 10.51
CA ASP A 164 7.80 -13.29 10.12
C ASP A 164 7.56 -12.46 11.39
N MET A 165 7.98 -11.19 11.37
CA MET A 165 7.64 -10.22 12.41
C MET A 165 6.31 -9.60 12.09
N LEU A 166 5.34 -9.73 12.99
CA LEU A 166 4.00 -9.20 12.80
C LEU A 166 3.65 -8.17 13.86
N VAL A 167 2.79 -7.24 13.46
CA VAL A 167 1.90 -6.56 14.40
C VAL A 167 0.53 -7.22 14.32
N ILE A 168 -0.03 -7.55 15.48
CA ILE A 168 -1.38 -8.07 15.62
C ILE A 168 -2.26 -7.06 16.36
N GLN A 169 -3.55 -7.09 16.07
CA GLN A 169 -4.54 -6.24 16.73
C GLN A 169 -5.78 -7.04 17.08
N THR A 170 -6.35 -6.83 18.27
CA THR A 170 -7.63 -7.42 18.64
C THR A 170 -8.74 -7.02 17.66
N SER A 171 -9.76 -7.87 17.51
CA SER A 171 -10.87 -7.64 16.57
C SER A 171 -11.68 -6.35 16.83
N ASP A 172 -11.65 -5.84 18.07
CA ASP A 172 -12.25 -4.55 18.46
C ASP A 172 -11.31 -3.34 18.22
N GLY A 173 -10.09 -3.59 17.76
CA GLY A 173 -9.08 -2.58 17.48
C GLY A 173 -8.36 -2.03 18.71
N ALA A 174 -8.70 -2.46 19.92
CA ALA A 174 -8.28 -1.81 21.15
C ALA A 174 -6.82 -2.09 21.56
N THR A 175 -6.31 -3.28 21.27
CA THR A 175 -4.99 -3.73 21.75
C THR A 175 -4.13 -4.21 20.59
N GLN A 176 -2.87 -3.76 20.57
CA GLN A 176 -1.85 -4.20 19.61
C GLN A 176 -0.73 -4.96 20.33
N ALA A 177 -0.07 -5.88 19.64
CA ALA A 177 1.12 -6.56 20.13
C ALA A 177 2.06 -6.90 18.98
N GLY A 178 3.34 -7.05 19.29
CA GLY A 178 4.29 -7.70 18.40
C GLY A 178 4.08 -9.22 18.44
N TYR A 179 4.45 -9.90 17.37
CA TYR A 179 4.29 -11.34 17.29
C TYR A 179 5.29 -11.96 16.33
N TYR A 180 5.76 -13.16 16.65
CA TYR A 180 6.56 -13.98 15.76
C TYR A 180 5.70 -15.11 15.21
N ASN A 181 5.71 -15.29 13.89
CA ASN A 181 5.17 -16.47 13.23
C ASN A 181 6.30 -17.18 12.50
N LYS A 182 6.42 -18.49 12.65
CA LYS A 182 7.41 -19.26 11.89
C LYS A 182 7.16 -19.07 10.40
N LYS A 183 8.21 -18.74 9.64
CA LYS A 183 8.03 -18.45 8.21
C LYS A 183 7.56 -19.72 7.49
N GLY A 184 6.53 -19.56 6.65
CA GLY A 184 5.91 -20.67 5.91
C GLY A 184 4.83 -21.44 6.67
N THR A 185 4.52 -21.09 7.93
CA THR A 185 3.34 -21.62 8.63
C THR A 185 2.17 -20.66 8.53
N SER A 186 0.95 -21.20 8.63
CA SER A 186 -0.26 -20.38 8.77
C SER A 186 -0.23 -19.63 10.09
N MET A 187 -0.62 -18.36 10.06
CA MET A 187 -0.75 -17.54 11.26
C MET A 187 -1.99 -17.96 12.07
N ASN A 188 -1.83 -18.11 13.39
CA ASN A 188 -2.96 -18.10 14.33
C ASN A 188 -2.82 -16.97 15.35
N CYS A 189 -3.97 -16.50 15.82
CA CYS A 189 -4.02 -15.46 16.83
C CYS A 189 -3.70 -16.03 18.22
N PRO A 190 -2.86 -15.35 19.01
CA PRO A 190 -2.55 -15.80 20.36
C PRO A 190 -3.76 -15.71 21.29
N SER A 191 -3.66 -16.38 22.44
CA SER A 191 -4.67 -16.28 23.51
C SER A 191 -4.93 -14.82 23.90
N GLY A 192 -6.21 -14.45 24.02
CA GLY A 192 -6.65 -13.06 24.25
C GLY A 192 -6.80 -12.21 22.99
N TYR A 193 -6.40 -12.71 21.81
CA TYR A 193 -6.48 -12.03 20.52
C TYR A 193 -7.41 -12.75 19.53
N ALA A 194 -8.51 -13.35 20.02
CA ALA A 194 -9.42 -14.10 19.16
C ALA A 194 -9.94 -13.27 17.97
N GLY A 195 -9.72 -13.77 16.75
CA GLY A 195 -10.09 -13.10 15.50
C GLY A 195 -9.27 -11.84 15.19
N CYS A 196 -8.02 -11.79 15.65
CA CYS A 196 -7.12 -10.68 15.39
C CYS A 196 -6.88 -10.42 13.91
N THR A 197 -6.63 -9.16 13.59
CA THR A 197 -6.03 -8.74 12.32
C THR A 197 -4.52 -8.65 12.48
N PHE A 198 -3.78 -8.80 11.39
CA PHE A 198 -2.32 -8.82 11.45
C PHE A 198 -1.68 -8.23 10.21
N ARG A 199 -0.44 -7.77 10.34
CA ARG A 199 0.41 -7.34 9.22
C ARG A 199 1.85 -7.77 9.47
N VAL A 200 2.49 -8.37 8.47
CA VAL A 200 3.94 -8.61 8.50
C VAL A 200 4.67 -7.29 8.28
N ILE A 201 5.67 -7.02 9.11
CA ILE A 201 6.42 -5.75 9.16
C ILE A 201 7.94 -5.94 9.06
N GLY A 202 8.40 -7.18 8.91
CA GLY A 202 9.79 -7.53 8.70
C GLY A 202 10.05 -9.01 8.95
N TYR A 203 11.33 -9.37 8.99
CA TYR A 203 11.78 -10.74 9.20
C TYR A 203 12.94 -10.79 10.18
N VAL A 204 13.00 -11.85 10.97
CA VAL A 204 14.18 -12.17 11.79
C VAL A 204 14.55 -13.63 11.62
N ARG A 205 15.81 -13.96 11.86
CA ARG A 205 16.30 -15.33 11.87
C ARG A 205 17.03 -15.62 13.16
N THR A 206 16.86 -16.84 13.65
CA THR A 206 17.59 -17.37 14.79
C THR A 206 18.89 -18.07 14.36
N ASP A 207 19.90 -18.08 15.22
CA ASP A 207 21.13 -18.85 15.05
C ASP A 207 20.98 -20.29 15.57
N SER A 208 22.07 -21.07 15.48
CA SER A 208 22.13 -22.44 16.02
C SER A 208 21.91 -22.54 17.54
N SER A 209 22.09 -21.43 18.27
CA SER A 209 21.85 -21.30 19.71
C SER A 209 20.47 -20.69 20.02
N LYS A 210 19.61 -20.54 19.01
CA LYS A 210 18.25 -19.98 19.09
C LYS A 210 18.21 -18.48 19.42
N ASN A 211 19.32 -17.75 19.34
CA ASN A 211 19.33 -16.29 19.49
C ASN A 211 18.96 -15.62 18.18
N ILE A 212 18.32 -14.45 18.24
CA ILE A 212 18.11 -13.60 17.06
C ILE A 212 19.46 -13.16 16.51
N LEU A 213 19.66 -13.34 15.20
CA LEU A 213 20.80 -12.80 14.48
C LEU A 213 20.72 -11.28 14.47
N ALA A 214 21.71 -10.62 15.08
CA ALA A 214 21.76 -9.17 15.16
C ALA A 214 21.87 -8.54 13.75
N PHE A 215 21.07 -7.50 13.52
CA PHE A 215 21.06 -6.75 12.28
C PHE A 215 21.03 -5.23 12.50
N GLY A 216 21.56 -4.52 11.52
CA GLY A 216 21.32 -3.10 11.27
C GLY A 216 20.29 -2.91 10.15
N ARG A 217 19.61 -1.75 10.15
CA ARG A 217 18.60 -1.44 9.14
C ARG A 217 18.69 -0.02 8.63
N VAL A 218 18.57 0.14 7.32
CA VAL A 218 18.39 1.43 6.65
C VAL A 218 17.24 1.32 5.66
N ARG A 219 16.08 1.89 6.03
CA ARG A 219 14.83 1.74 5.27
C ARG A 219 14.46 0.26 5.13
N ASN A 220 14.47 -0.26 3.91
CA ASN A 220 14.11 -1.65 3.58
C ASN A 220 15.34 -2.56 3.50
N TYR A 221 16.54 -2.01 3.64
CA TYR A 221 17.76 -2.82 3.66
C TYR A 221 18.08 -3.26 5.09
N PHE A 222 18.25 -4.55 5.26
CA PHE A 222 18.74 -5.20 6.47
C PHE A 222 20.17 -5.69 6.21
N SER A 223 21.10 -5.34 7.10
CA SER A 223 22.47 -5.85 7.09
C SER A 223 22.71 -6.66 8.35
N PHE A 224 23.27 -7.87 8.21
CA PHE A 224 23.73 -8.61 9.38
C PHE A 224 24.93 -7.89 10.02
N ASP A 225 24.97 -7.85 11.34
CA ASP A 225 26.11 -7.27 12.07
C ASP A 225 27.39 -8.11 11.84
N ASP A 226 27.22 -9.44 11.74
CA ASP A 226 28.24 -10.38 11.31
C ASP A 226 27.78 -11.08 10.02
N PRO A 227 28.45 -10.86 8.88
CA PRO A 227 28.15 -11.57 7.64
C PRO A 227 28.21 -13.09 7.79
N ILE A 228 27.29 -13.78 7.14
CA ILE A 228 27.13 -15.23 7.31
C ILE A 228 27.70 -15.95 6.09
N GLN A 229 28.67 -16.83 6.31
CA GLN A 229 29.22 -17.67 5.25
C GLN A 229 28.27 -18.84 4.96
N ASP A 230 27.50 -18.72 3.88
CA ASP A 230 26.52 -19.72 3.46
C ASP A 230 27.12 -20.84 2.62
N GLU A 231 28.21 -20.55 1.90
CA GLU A 231 28.87 -21.51 1.02
C GLU A 231 30.39 -21.41 1.12
N SER A 232 31.06 -22.56 1.02
CA SER A 232 32.51 -22.68 0.87
C SER A 232 32.82 -23.92 0.04
N ASP A 233 32.85 -23.74 -1.27
CA ASP A 233 33.05 -24.81 -2.21
C ASP A 233 34.47 -24.79 -2.79
N GLY A 234 35.24 -25.84 -2.53
CA GLY A 234 36.56 -26.10 -3.13
C GLY A 234 36.52 -27.10 -4.29
N SER A 235 35.34 -27.54 -4.71
CA SER A 235 35.12 -28.59 -5.70
C SER A 235 34.59 -28.11 -7.05
N ILE A 236 34.39 -26.79 -7.19
CA ILE A 236 34.02 -26.06 -8.42
C ILE A 236 34.44 -26.76 -9.72
N VAL A 237 33.44 -26.93 -10.59
CA VAL A 237 33.64 -27.32 -11.99
C VAL A 237 33.58 -26.10 -12.91
N ASP A 238 34.56 -25.98 -13.81
CA ASP A 238 34.68 -24.84 -14.73
C ASP A 238 33.36 -24.55 -15.46
N ASN A 239 32.86 -23.33 -15.30
CA ASN A 239 31.63 -22.84 -15.93
C ASN A 239 30.42 -23.78 -15.75
N THR A 240 30.34 -24.48 -14.62
CA THR A 240 29.15 -25.23 -14.21
C THR A 240 28.45 -24.47 -13.09
N ALA A 241 27.12 -24.37 -13.17
CA ALA A 241 26.33 -23.71 -12.15
C ALA A 241 26.06 -24.68 -11.01
N GLU A 242 26.32 -24.20 -9.81
CA GLU A 242 26.05 -24.85 -8.54
C GLU A 242 25.10 -23.96 -7.73
N THR A 243 24.42 -24.53 -6.75
CA THR A 243 23.39 -23.82 -5.98
C THR A 243 23.86 -23.58 -4.57
N ALA A 244 23.74 -22.35 -4.08
CA ALA A 244 23.93 -22.00 -2.68
C ALA A 244 22.58 -21.67 -2.05
N THR A 245 22.36 -22.12 -0.82
CA THR A 245 21.20 -21.70 -0.01
C THR A 245 21.63 -20.57 0.91
N LEU A 246 21.06 -19.39 0.72
CA LEU A 246 21.48 -18.18 1.42
C LEU A 246 20.73 -17.97 2.72
N THR A 247 21.37 -17.27 3.65
CA THR A 247 20.78 -16.77 4.88
C THR A 247 19.99 -15.48 4.66
N VAL A 248 18.96 -15.56 3.83
CA VAL A 248 17.98 -14.49 3.60
C VAL A 248 16.56 -15.07 3.62
N PRO A 249 15.52 -14.25 3.85
CA PRO A 249 14.15 -14.71 3.66
C PRO A 249 13.92 -15.10 2.18
N PRO A 250 13.09 -16.12 1.89
CA PRO A 250 12.73 -16.49 0.53
C PRO A 250 12.18 -15.32 -0.29
N SER A 251 12.44 -15.34 -1.61
CA SER A 251 11.95 -14.36 -2.59
C SER A 251 12.42 -12.91 -2.35
N THR A 252 13.50 -12.70 -1.60
CA THR A 252 14.08 -11.36 -1.36
C THR A 252 15.24 -11.06 -2.30
N LEU A 253 15.67 -9.80 -2.34
CA LEU A 253 16.91 -9.40 -3.00
C LEU A 253 18.07 -9.53 -2.00
N ALA A 254 18.90 -10.54 -2.17
CA ALA A 254 20.04 -10.81 -1.30
C ALA A 254 21.23 -9.90 -1.60
N HIS A 255 21.91 -9.43 -0.55
CA HIS A 255 23.23 -8.81 -0.63
C HIS A 255 24.29 -9.85 -0.31
N VAL A 256 25.10 -10.23 -1.28
CA VAL A 256 26.15 -11.23 -1.08
C VAL A 256 27.52 -10.68 -1.42
N ARG A 257 28.53 -11.14 -0.69
CA ARG A 257 29.93 -11.07 -1.07
C ARG A 257 30.35 -12.42 -1.63
N LEU A 258 30.80 -12.40 -2.88
CA LEU A 258 31.48 -13.52 -3.51
C LEU A 258 32.98 -13.34 -3.32
N TYR A 259 33.62 -14.27 -2.64
CA TYR A 259 35.07 -14.32 -2.50
C TYR A 259 35.59 -15.57 -3.21
N ILE A 260 36.62 -15.42 -4.03
CA ILE A 260 37.24 -16.54 -4.74
C ILE A 260 38.73 -16.58 -4.41
N VAL A 261 39.26 -17.79 -4.19
CA VAL A 261 40.67 -18.03 -3.90
C VAL A 261 41.26 -18.96 -4.94
N ASN A 262 42.26 -18.50 -5.67
CA ASN A 262 43.04 -19.37 -6.55
C ASN A 262 44.01 -20.21 -5.72
N ASN A 263 43.74 -21.50 -5.57
CA ASN A 263 44.64 -22.47 -4.94
C ASN A 263 45.61 -23.11 -5.96
N GLY A 264 45.41 -22.87 -7.26
CA GLY A 264 46.28 -23.34 -8.35
C GLY A 264 47.30 -22.30 -8.81
N GLY A 265 48.10 -22.66 -9.81
CA GLY A 265 49.15 -21.79 -10.37
C GLY A 265 48.63 -20.56 -11.13
N ASN A 266 49.46 -20.02 -12.03
CA ASN A 266 49.20 -18.76 -12.72
C ASN A 266 48.03 -18.89 -13.70
N ASN A 267 46.84 -18.41 -13.32
CA ASN A 267 45.64 -18.49 -14.14
C ASN A 267 44.78 -17.23 -13.97
N ALA A 268 43.96 -16.93 -14.97
CA ALA A 268 42.84 -16.05 -14.77
C ALA A 268 41.75 -16.78 -13.98
N ILE A 269 41.16 -16.10 -13.00
CA ILE A 269 40.03 -16.60 -12.23
C ILE A 269 38.88 -15.60 -12.34
N ALA A 270 37.67 -16.13 -12.33
CA ALA A 270 36.45 -15.33 -12.30
C ALA A 270 35.38 -16.10 -11.53
N GLY A 271 34.45 -15.37 -10.94
CA GLY A 271 33.31 -15.93 -10.25
C GLY A 271 32.04 -15.14 -10.57
N LEU A 272 30.92 -15.83 -10.64
CA LEU A 272 29.61 -15.29 -10.94
C LEU A 272 28.61 -15.75 -9.88
N VAL A 273 27.79 -14.84 -9.38
CA VAL A 273 26.53 -15.17 -8.67
C VAL A 273 25.34 -14.66 -9.47
N ARG A 274 24.23 -15.40 -9.48
CA ARG A 274 23.04 -15.10 -10.28
C ARG A 274 21.77 -15.73 -9.72
N PRO A 275 20.57 -15.31 -10.15
CA PRO A 275 19.33 -15.99 -9.80
C PRO A 275 19.32 -17.43 -10.30
N VAL A 276 18.62 -18.32 -9.58
CA VAL A 276 18.39 -19.71 -10.03
C VAL A 276 17.70 -19.72 -11.40
N GLY A 277 18.26 -20.48 -12.34
CA GLY A 277 17.76 -20.53 -13.73
C GLY A 277 18.00 -19.26 -14.55
N GLY A 278 18.84 -18.33 -14.08
CA GLY A 278 19.16 -17.09 -14.78
C GLY A 278 19.81 -17.31 -16.16
N ALA A 279 19.53 -16.41 -17.11
CA ALA A 279 20.20 -16.39 -18.41
C ALA A 279 21.68 -15.99 -18.23
N GLY A 280 22.57 -16.73 -18.89
CA GLY A 280 24.02 -16.70 -18.69
C GLY A 280 24.49 -18.14 -18.59
N THR A 281 25.58 -18.49 -19.24
CA THR A 281 26.08 -19.90 -19.20
C THR A 281 27.54 -19.99 -18.82
N THR A 282 28.19 -18.84 -18.56
CA THR A 282 29.62 -18.79 -18.30
C THR A 282 29.95 -17.70 -17.30
N SER A 283 30.92 -17.95 -16.42
CA SER A 283 31.58 -16.92 -15.62
C SER A 283 32.68 -16.21 -16.44
N ASN A 284 32.32 -15.76 -17.64
CA ASN A 284 33.27 -15.04 -18.49
C ASN A 284 33.48 -13.60 -17.96
N TYR A 285 34.45 -12.90 -18.54
CA TYR A 285 34.80 -11.55 -18.08
C TYR A 285 33.70 -10.50 -18.27
N ASP A 286 32.70 -10.76 -19.11
CA ASP A 286 31.64 -9.80 -19.42
C ASP A 286 30.46 -9.94 -18.45
N GLU A 287 30.33 -11.10 -17.80
CA GLU A 287 29.20 -11.43 -16.91
C GLU A 287 29.62 -11.61 -15.45
N ALA A 288 30.90 -11.86 -15.16
CA ALA A 288 31.38 -12.20 -13.82
C ALA A 288 31.19 -11.07 -12.79
N THR A 289 30.77 -11.47 -11.59
CA THR A 289 30.66 -10.61 -10.41
C THR A 289 32.04 -10.18 -9.90
N VAL A 290 33.02 -11.08 -9.99
CA VAL A 290 34.40 -10.83 -9.59
C VAL A 290 35.36 -11.45 -10.59
N ILE A 291 36.44 -10.74 -10.90
CA ILE A 291 37.42 -11.11 -11.91
C ILE A 291 38.81 -10.78 -11.38
N GLU A 292 39.75 -11.72 -11.54
CA GLU A 292 41.18 -11.45 -11.47
C GLU A 292 41.84 -11.96 -12.77
N PRO A 293 42.21 -11.07 -13.70
CA PRO A 293 42.72 -11.47 -15.01
C PRO A 293 44.08 -12.16 -14.94
N TYR A 294 44.82 -12.01 -13.84
CA TYR A 294 46.09 -12.69 -13.61
C TYR A 294 46.33 -12.95 -12.12
N SER A 295 46.08 -14.18 -11.70
CA SER A 295 46.30 -14.62 -10.32
C SER A 295 47.48 -15.58 -10.23
N ILE A 296 48.30 -15.44 -9.18
CA ILE A 296 49.22 -16.48 -8.72
C ILE A 296 48.52 -17.36 -7.66
N ALA A 297 49.19 -18.40 -7.19
CA ALA A 297 48.65 -19.28 -6.15
C ALA A 297 48.42 -18.56 -4.81
N ASN A 298 47.32 -18.91 -4.15
CA ASN A 298 46.82 -18.38 -2.89
C ASN A 298 46.50 -16.88 -2.93
N VAL A 299 45.97 -16.39 -4.06
CA VAL A 299 45.43 -15.03 -4.16
C VAL A 299 43.92 -15.10 -4.08
N GLY A 300 43.36 -14.26 -3.20
CA GLY A 300 41.94 -14.07 -3.04
C GLY A 300 41.48 -12.75 -3.65
N VAL A 301 40.30 -12.75 -4.28
CA VAL A 301 39.62 -11.55 -4.77
C VAL A 301 38.15 -11.63 -4.38
N SER A 302 37.55 -10.50 -4.02
CA SER A 302 36.15 -10.41 -3.62
C SER A 302 35.38 -9.39 -4.46
N GLY A 303 34.11 -9.69 -4.72
CA GLY A 303 33.12 -8.76 -5.25
C GLY A 303 31.81 -8.86 -4.45
N GLU A 304 30.96 -7.84 -4.56
CA GLU A 304 29.65 -7.81 -3.92
C GLU A 304 28.57 -7.70 -5.00
N ALA A 305 27.42 -8.34 -4.78
CA ALA A 305 26.31 -8.35 -5.72
C ALA A 305 24.97 -8.32 -5.00
N LEU A 306 23.98 -7.74 -5.70
CA LEU A 306 22.56 -7.86 -5.36
C LEU A 306 21.94 -8.90 -6.29
N VAL A 307 21.41 -9.97 -5.71
CA VAL A 307 20.90 -11.11 -6.46
C VAL A 307 19.54 -11.55 -5.89
N PRO A 308 18.50 -11.65 -6.73
CA PRO A 308 17.23 -12.24 -6.32
C PRO A 308 17.43 -13.69 -5.85
N ALA A 309 17.07 -13.97 -4.61
CA ALA A 309 16.95 -15.33 -4.09
C ALA A 309 15.57 -15.90 -4.46
N ASP A 310 15.49 -17.19 -4.75
CA ASP A 310 14.22 -17.82 -5.10
C ASP A 310 13.34 -18.14 -3.87
N GLY A 311 12.24 -18.85 -4.09
CA GLY A 311 11.31 -19.26 -3.02
C GLY A 311 11.89 -20.26 -2.01
N SER A 312 13.11 -20.76 -2.23
CA SER A 312 13.88 -21.60 -1.30
C SER A 312 15.13 -20.88 -0.77
N SER A 313 15.21 -19.56 -0.93
CA SER A 313 16.38 -18.74 -0.58
C SER A 313 17.65 -19.14 -1.34
N GLN A 314 17.51 -19.67 -2.56
CA GLN A 314 18.64 -20.15 -3.34
C GLN A 314 19.08 -19.15 -4.41
N ILE A 315 20.38 -19.20 -4.71
CA ILE A 315 21.02 -18.57 -5.86
C ILE A 315 21.89 -19.60 -6.58
N GLU A 316 22.34 -19.27 -7.78
CA GLU A 316 23.37 -20.02 -8.48
C GLU A 316 24.71 -19.28 -8.44
N TYR A 317 25.80 -20.05 -8.35
CA TYR A 317 27.16 -19.56 -8.47
C TYR A 317 27.98 -20.42 -9.43
N MET A 318 29.03 -19.83 -10.00
CA MET A 318 29.94 -20.48 -10.94
C MET A 318 31.35 -19.93 -10.78
N GLY A 319 32.36 -20.75 -11.07
CA GLY A 319 33.75 -20.32 -11.17
C GLY A 319 34.39 -20.66 -12.52
N ARG A 320 35.40 -19.86 -12.90
CA ARG A 320 36.25 -20.13 -14.05
C ARG A 320 37.62 -20.60 -13.58
N ALA A 321 37.79 -21.91 -13.44
CA ALA A 321 39.06 -22.55 -13.10
C ALA A 321 39.00 -24.07 -13.29
N SER A 322 40.16 -24.74 -13.38
CA SER A 322 40.21 -26.20 -13.38
C SER A 322 39.88 -26.75 -11.98
N SER A 323 39.20 -27.90 -11.89
CA SER A 323 38.88 -28.53 -10.59
C SER A 323 40.12 -28.66 -9.68
N GLY A 324 39.97 -28.31 -8.40
CA GLY A 324 41.03 -28.32 -7.39
C GLY A 324 41.94 -27.08 -7.39
N THR A 325 41.63 -26.04 -8.17
CA THR A 325 42.42 -24.79 -8.23
C THR A 325 41.68 -23.55 -7.76
N LEU A 326 40.40 -23.64 -7.42
CA LEU A 326 39.59 -22.51 -6.97
C LEU A 326 38.74 -22.93 -5.76
N THR A 327 38.68 -22.05 -4.76
CA THR A 327 37.65 -22.09 -3.74
C THR A 327 36.74 -20.87 -3.93
N ILE A 328 35.43 -21.08 -3.85
CA ILE A 328 34.43 -20.02 -3.80
C ILE A 328 33.83 -20.00 -2.41
N GLU A 329 33.75 -18.81 -1.83
CA GLU A 329 33.02 -18.53 -0.60
C GLU A 329 31.92 -17.50 -0.88
N ILE A 330 30.72 -17.76 -0.38
CA ILE A 330 29.59 -16.82 -0.47
C ILE A 330 29.22 -16.42 0.94
N ASN A 331 29.33 -15.12 1.20
CA ASN A 331 28.93 -14.53 2.47
C ASN A 331 27.70 -13.66 2.25
N THR A 332 26.61 -13.95 2.95
CA THR A 332 25.44 -13.07 2.98
C THR A 332 25.68 -11.90 3.91
N LEU A 333 25.64 -10.69 3.35
CA LEU A 333 25.80 -9.43 4.06
C LEU A 333 24.45 -8.90 4.58
N GLY A 334 23.35 -9.28 3.94
CA GLY A 334 22.03 -8.76 4.24
C GLY A 334 21.03 -8.98 3.10
N PHE A 335 19.89 -8.29 3.16
CA PHE A 335 18.83 -8.39 2.16
C PHE A 335 17.97 -7.12 2.09
N TRP A 336 17.29 -6.92 0.97
CA TRP A 336 16.20 -5.95 0.86
C TRP A 336 14.87 -6.64 1.06
N ASP A 337 14.09 -6.09 1.98
CA ASP A 337 12.70 -6.45 2.22
C ASP A 337 11.78 -5.78 1.18
N ASP A 338 10.78 -6.52 0.71
CA ASP A 338 9.75 -6.06 -0.22
C ASP A 338 8.43 -5.66 0.48
N ILE A 339 8.34 -5.81 1.81
CA ILE A 339 7.13 -5.48 2.59
C ILE A 339 6.76 -4.00 2.50
N HIS A 340 7.73 -3.08 2.39
CA HIS A 340 7.52 -1.62 2.43
C HIS A 340 7.65 -0.93 1.06
N VAL A 341 7.35 -1.61 -0.04
CA VAL A 341 7.44 -1.00 -1.38
C VAL A 341 6.26 -0.04 -1.60
N HIS A 342 6.56 1.27 -1.56
CA HIS A 342 5.69 2.39 -1.98
C HIS A 342 6.38 3.25 -3.03
#